data_AF-A0A1G8TKU3-F1
#
_entry.id   AF-A0A1G8TKU3-F1
#
_cell.length_a   1.000
_cell.length_b   1.000
_cell.length_c   1.000
_cell.angle_alpha   90.00
_cell.angle_beta   90.00
_cell.angle_gamma   90.00
#
_symmetry.space_group_name_H-M   'P 1'
#
loop_
_entity.id
_entity.type
_entity.pdbx_description
1 polymer ?
#
loop_
_entity_poly.entity_id
_entity_poly.type
_entity_poly.pdbx_seq_one_letter_code
_entity_poly.pdbx_strand_id
1 'polypeptide(L)' 'MLQHMFDQMIADGYRKVFFSSAVFLTHARAMYESVGFVGIPHPAGFPQAWREREYFMERALV' A
#
# COMPACT_ATOMS: atom_id res chain seq x y z
N MET A 1 -10.54 11.88 -2.76
CA MET A 1 -9.18 12.29 -2.33
C MET A 1 -8.12 11.30 -2.76
N LEU A 2 -8.19 10.02 -2.37
CA LEU A 2 -7.26 8.98 -2.86
C LEU A 2 -7.30 8.77 -4.38
N GLN A 3 -8.49 8.80 -4.99
CA GLN A 3 -8.61 8.64 -6.44
C GLN A 3 -7.88 9.76 -7.21
N HIS A 4 -8.06 11.02 -6.82
CA HIS A 4 -7.38 12.15 -7.47
C HIS A 4 -5.86 12.07 -7.34
N MET A 5 -5.35 11.53 -6.22
CA MET A 5 -3.92 11.27 -6.07
C MET A 5 -3.45 10.24 -7.11
N PHE A 6 -4.20 9.16 -7.32
CA PHE A 6 -3.86 8.17 -8.34
C PHE A 6 -3.90 8.77 -9.75
N ASP A 7 -4.91 9.56 -10.06
CA ASP A 7 -5.06 10.20 -11.37
C ASP A 7 -3.86 11.12 -11.66
N GLN A 8 -3.41 11.90 -10.66
CA GLN A 8 -2.22 12.74 -10.80
C GLN A 8 -0.95 11.90 -10.97
N MET A 9 -0.78 10.82 -10.19
CA MET A 9 0.38 9.95 -10.32
C MET A 9 0.43 9.26 -11.70
N ILE A 10 -0.72 8.88 -12.26
CA ILE A 10 -0.81 8.36 -13.63
C ILE A 10 -0.38 9.43 -14.63
N ALA A 11 -0.87 10.66 -14.48
CA ALA A 11 -0.49 11.80 -15.33
C ALA A 11 1.01 12.10 -15.26
N ASP A 12 1.64 11.91 -14.09
CA ASP A 12 3.07 12.06 -13.87
C ASP A 12 3.91 10.87 -14.39
N GLY A 13 3.26 9.82 -14.91
CA GLY A 13 3.91 8.66 -15.52
C GLY A 13 4.25 7.52 -14.56
N TYR A 14 3.79 7.58 -13.31
CA TYR A 14 3.96 6.47 -12.36
C TYR A 14 3.08 5.27 -12.74
N ARG A 15 3.60 4.07 -12.49
CA ARG A 15 2.92 2.79 -12.82
C ARG A 15 2.46 1.99 -11.60
N LYS A 16 2.89 2.37 -10.40
CA LYS A 16 2.64 1.63 -9.17
C LYS A 16 2.74 2.55 -7.96
N VAL A 17 1.92 2.28 -6.95
CA VAL A 17 2.03 2.82 -5.59
C VAL A 17 2.24 1.66 -4.64
N PHE A 18 3.11 1.83 -3.65
CA PHE A 18 3.24 0.89 -2.54
C PHE A 18 3.47 1.65 -1.23
N PHE A 19 3.08 1.06 -0.12
CA PHE A 19 3.27 1.62 1.22
C PHE A 19 3.32 0.52 2.27
N SER A 20 3.72 0.87 3.50
CA SER A 20 3.51 0.04 4.68
C SER A 20 2.57 0.70 5.68
N SER A 21 1.89 -0.11 6.49
CA SER A 21 1.01 0.36 7.55
C SER A 21 0.93 -0.63 8.69
N ALA A 22 0.48 -0.17 9.85
CA ALA A 22 0.44 -0.98 11.06
C ALA A 22 -0.73 -1.98 11.04
N VAL A 23 -0.47 -3.23 11.46
CA VAL A 23 -1.45 -4.34 11.41
C VAL A 23 -2.72 -4.08 12.21
N PHE A 24 -2.66 -3.24 13.25
CA PHE A 24 -3.83 -2.94 14.10
C PHE A 24 -4.78 -1.91 13.47
N LEU A 25 -4.38 -1.23 12.39
CA LEU A 25 -5.23 -0.28 11.66
C LEU A 25 -6.16 -0.99 10.67
N THR A 26 -7.00 -1.88 11.19
CA THR A 26 -7.85 -2.78 10.37
C THR A 26 -8.82 -2.03 9.45
N HIS A 27 -9.37 -0.90 9.91
CA HIS A 27 -10.26 -0.07 9.10
C HIS A 27 -9.52 0.59 7.92
N ALA A 28 -8.29 1.05 8.14
CA ALA A 28 -7.48 1.61 7.07
C ALA A 28 -7.13 0.52 6.03
N ARG A 29 -6.79 -0.69 6.49
CA ARG A 29 -6.55 -1.84 5.60
C ARG A 29 -7.75 -2.13 4.69
N ALA A 30 -8.95 -2.23 5.27
CA ALA A 30 -10.17 -2.46 4.48
C ALA A 30 -10.43 -1.33 3.46
N MET A 31 -10.14 -0.07 3.82
CA MET A 31 -10.22 1.06 2.90
C MET A 31 -9.18 0.96 1.76
N TYR A 32 -7.97 0.50 2.02
CA TYR A 32 -6.96 0.32 0.98
C TYR A 32 -7.33 -0.84 0.04
N GLU A 33 -7.79 -1.96 0.59
CA GLU A 33 -8.26 -3.11 -0.17
C GLU A 33 -9.45 -2.71 -1.08
N SER A 34 -10.38 -1.87 -0.60
CA SER A 34 -11.54 -1.44 -1.39
C SER A 34 -11.19 -0.55 -2.59
N VAL A 35 -10.03 0.09 -2.59
CA VAL A 35 -9.52 0.88 -3.73
C VAL A 35 -8.49 0.13 -4.57
N GLY A 36 -8.32 -1.17 -4.35
CA GLY A 36 -7.53 -2.06 -5.20
C GLY A 36 -6.06 -2.23 -4.77
N PHE A 37 -5.71 -1.89 -3.53
CA PHE A 37 -4.42 -2.33 -2.98
C PHE A 37 -4.46 -3.81 -2.62
N VAL A 38 -3.34 -4.49 -2.85
CA VAL A 38 -3.12 -5.89 -2.49
C VAL A 38 -1.90 -6.03 -1.59
N GLY A 39 -1.92 -7.00 -0.68
CA GLY A 39 -0.78 -7.28 0.20
C GLY A 39 0.44 -7.77 -0.58
N ILE A 40 1.63 -7.30 -0.20
CA ILE A 40 2.92 -7.77 -0.73
C ILE A 40 3.83 -8.26 0.39
N PRO A 41 4.84 -9.11 0.09
CA PRO A 41 5.82 -9.52 1.08
C PRO A 41 6.58 -8.32 1.67
N HIS A 42 7.07 -8.48 2.89
CA HIS A 42 8.03 -7.54 3.47
C HIS A 42 9.28 -7.44 2.58
N PRO A 43 9.86 -6.23 2.40
CA PRO A 43 11.10 -6.06 1.68
C PRO A 43 12.24 -6.93 2.24
N ALA A 44 13.19 -7.27 1.38
CA ALA A 44 14.41 -7.97 1.81
C ALA A 44 15.12 -7.16 2.92
N GLY A 45 15.54 -7.85 3.98
CA GLY A 45 16.17 -7.21 5.14
C GLY A 45 15.21 -6.52 6.11
N PHE A 46 13.88 -6.60 5.91
CA PHE A 46 12.94 -5.98 6.83
C PHE A 46 13.06 -6.57 8.26
N PRO A 47 13.22 -5.72 9.30
CA PRO A 47 13.48 -6.14 10.68
C PRO A 47 12.47 -7.16 11.22
N GLN A 48 12.97 -8.27 11.77
CA GLN A 48 12.11 -9.35 12.28
C GLN A 48 11.15 -8.87 13.37
N ALA A 49 11.62 -7.99 14.27
CA ALA A 49 10.82 -7.45 15.36
C ALA A 49 9.58 -6.65 14.90
N TRP A 50 9.53 -6.23 13.63
CA TRP A 50 8.46 -5.42 13.07
C TRP A 50 7.54 -6.19 12.11
N ARG A 51 7.88 -7.43 11.76
CA ARG A 51 7.12 -8.23 10.77
C ARG A 51 5.68 -8.51 11.19
N GLU A 52 5.45 -8.65 12.49
CA GLU A 52 4.11 -8.85 13.05
C GLU A 52 3.36 -7.53 13.30
N ARG A 53 4.03 -6.38 13.11
CA ARG A 53 3.50 -5.05 13.43
C ARG A 53 3.16 -4.24 12.19
N GLU A 54 3.80 -4.52 11.07
CA GLU A 54 3.59 -3.81 9.80
C GLU A 54 3.26 -4.78 8.67
N TYR A 55 2.40 -4.34 7.76
CA TYR A 55 2.15 -4.98 6.48
C TYR A 55 2.50 -4.02 5.35
N PHE A 56 2.73 -4.58 4.17
CA PHE A 56 3.03 -3.82 2.95
C PHE A 56 1.93 -4.09 1.93
N MET A 57 1.56 -3.08 1.16
CA MET A 57 0.61 -3.22 0.06
C MET A 57 1.09 -2.49 -1.19
N GLU A 58 0.62 -2.93 -2.34
CA GLU A 58 0.80 -2.24 -3.62
C GLU A 58 -0.49 -2.14 -4.41
N ARG A 59 -0.53 -1.18 -5.34
CA ARG A 59 -1.58 -1.00 -6.33
C ARG A 59 -0.94 -0.59 -7.66
N ALA A 60 -1.32 -1.26 -8.74
CA ALA A 60 -0.96 -0.83 -10.08
C ALA A 60 -1.71 0.46 -10.45
N LEU A 61 -1.03 1.37 -11.14
CA LEU A 61 -1.60 2.57 -11.73
C LEU A 61 -1.77 2.33 -13.23
N VAL A 62 -3.02 2.13 -13.64
CA VAL A 62 -3.45 1.89 -15.04
C VAL A 62 -4.20 3.10 -15.57
#